data_AF-A0A6L9U1C1-F1
#
_entry.id   AF-A0A6L9U1C1-F1
#
_cell.length_a   1.000
_cell.length_b   1.000
_cell.length_c   1.000
_cell.angle_alpha   90.00
_cell.angle_beta   90.00
_cell.angle_gamma   90.00
#
_symmetry.space_group_name_H-M   'P 1'
#
loop_
_entity.id
_entity.type
_entity.pdbx_description
1 polymer ?
#
loop_
_entity_poly.entity_id
_entity_poly.type
_entity_poly.pdbx_seq_one_letter_code
_entity_poly.pdbx_strand_id
1 'polypeptide(L)'
;MPVKKNSASDVFQRKISDFCDMRLKPLLQPRSFENIKGFMIGLVVFQSRPPLRAGRVDFQEIATLCGMDEEMSPELKRVAQPGFDAILRWLGATKTNTSRTMPAVSKAPLRVPAKAVSTQPQRRALAS
;
A
#
# COMPACT_ATOMS: atom_id res chain seq x y z
N MET A 1 8.98 31.44 6.95
CA MET A 1 8.23 30.71 5.89
C MET A 1 7.24 29.78 6.56
N PRO A 2 5.92 30.00 6.50
CA PRO A 2 4.96 29.06 7.07
C PRO A 2 4.91 27.82 6.17
N VAL A 3 5.41 26.69 6.66
CA VAL A 3 5.28 25.41 5.98
C VAL A 3 3.79 25.08 5.94
N LYS A 4 3.18 25.05 4.75
CA LYS A 4 1.79 24.59 4.59
C LYS A 4 1.71 23.20 5.22
N LYS A 5 0.95 23.07 6.32
CA LYS A 5 0.59 21.78 6.91
C LYS A 5 -0.20 21.02 5.86
N ASN A 6 0.47 20.10 5.17
CA ASN A 6 -0.17 19.22 4.23
C ASN A 6 -0.91 18.17 5.06
N SER A 7 -2.17 18.44 5.38
CA SER A 7 -3.01 17.60 6.26
C SER A 7 -2.99 16.12 5.86
N ALA A 8 -2.84 15.83 4.56
CA ALA A 8 -2.69 14.47 4.05
C ALA A 8 -1.39 13.77 4.48
N SER A 9 -0.25 14.48 4.57
CA SER A 9 1.00 13.89 5.09
C SER A 9 0.93 13.68 6.59
N ASP A 10 0.32 14.60 7.34
CA ASP A 10 0.20 14.47 8.80
C ASP A 10 -0.69 13.27 9.16
N VAL A 11 -1.80 13.09 8.44
CA VAL A 11 -2.68 11.92 8.60
C VAL A 11 -1.95 10.63 8.22
N PHE A 12 -1.15 10.63 7.15
CA PHE A 12 -0.42 9.44 6.75
C PHE A 12 0.71 9.09 7.72
N GLN A 13 1.43 10.08 8.25
CA GLN A 13 2.44 9.90 9.30
C GLN A 13 1.84 9.24 10.54
N ARG A 14 0.65 9.69 11.00
CA ARG A 14 -0.06 9.05 12.12
C ARG A 14 -0.37 7.59 11.83
N LYS A 15 -0.88 7.28 10.64
CA LYS A 15 -1.16 5.89 10.24
C LYS A 15 0.10 5.02 10.23
N ILE A 16 1.24 5.55 9.78
CA ILE A 16 2.51 4.82 9.83
C ILE A 16 2.98 4.64 11.27
N SER A 17 2.85 5.67 12.12
CA SER A 17 3.16 5.55 13.55
C SER A 17 2.33 4.45 14.22
N ASP A 18 1.01 4.48 14.06
CA ASP A 18 0.08 3.51 14.64
C ASP A 18 0.40 2.08 14.14
N PHE A 19 0.72 1.95 12.85
CA PHE A 19 1.16 0.68 12.27
C PHE A 19 2.42 0.16 12.96
N CYS A 20 3.45 1.00 13.12
CA CYS A 20 4.68 0.62 13.80
C CYS A 20 4.40 0.19 15.24
N ASP A 21 3.62 0.98 15.99
CA ASP A 21 3.26 0.69 17.38
C ASP A 21 2.52 -0.66 17.53
N MET A 22 1.62 -0.98 16.60
CA MET A 22 0.82 -2.21 16.65
C MET A 22 1.54 -3.45 16.11
N ARG A 23 2.44 -3.29 15.13
CA ARG A 23 2.99 -4.41 14.36
C ARG A 23 4.46 -4.66 14.60
N LEU A 24 5.25 -3.60 14.78
CA LEU A 24 6.71 -3.71 14.88
C LEU A 24 7.18 -3.71 16.33
N LYS A 25 6.52 -2.92 17.19
CA LYS A 25 6.85 -2.81 18.61
C LYS A 25 6.93 -4.17 19.35
N PRO A 26 6.04 -5.15 19.11
CA PRO A 26 6.13 -6.44 19.80
C PRO A 26 7.31 -7.33 19.37
N LEU A 27 7.97 -7.01 18.25
CA LEU A 27 8.99 -7.86 17.63
C LEU A 27 10.42 -7.31 17.79
N LEU A 28 10.57 -6.12 18.36
CA LEU A 28 11.81 -5.36 18.35
C LEU A 28 12.20 -4.90 19.75
N GLN A 29 13.50 -4.81 19.98
CA GLN A 29 14.01 -4.08 21.13
C GLN A 29 13.62 -2.60 21.04
N PRO A 30 13.44 -1.88 22.18
CA PRO A 30 13.00 -0.50 22.18
C PRO A 30 13.83 0.42 21.27
N ARG A 31 15.17 0.25 21.26
CA ARG A 31 16.08 1.05 20.43
C ARG A 31 15.84 0.80 18.94
N SER A 32 15.77 -0.47 18.55
CA SER A 32 15.54 -0.89 17.16
C SER A 32 14.17 -0.45 16.67
N PHE A 33 13.15 -0.56 17.53
CA PHE A 33 11.82 -0.04 17.27
C PHE A 33 11.82 1.46 16.95
N GLU A 34 12.45 2.29 17.79
CA GLU A 34 12.53 3.74 17.56
C GLU A 34 13.29 4.06 16.25
N ASN A 35 14.37 3.33 15.95
CA ASN A 35 15.15 3.51 14.73
C ASN A 35 14.31 3.25 13.46
N ILE A 36 13.63 2.09 13.37
CA ILE A 36 12.83 1.79 12.17
C ILE A 36 11.57 2.64 12.08
N LYS A 37 10.94 2.98 13.21
CA LYS A 37 9.79 3.90 13.23
C LYS A 37 10.21 5.28 12.73
N GLY A 38 11.31 5.82 13.27
CA GLY A 38 11.91 7.08 12.84
C GLY A 38 12.26 7.06 11.35
N PHE A 39 12.86 5.97 10.87
CA PHE A 39 13.16 5.79 9.46
C PHE A 39 11.90 5.85 8.58
N MET A 40 10.87 5.07 8.88
CA MET A 40 9.61 5.05 8.12
C MET A 40 8.89 6.40 8.12
N ILE A 41 8.88 7.10 9.26
CA ILE A 41 8.33 8.46 9.35
C ILE A 41 9.16 9.44 8.51
N GLY A 42 10.49 9.33 8.56
CA GLY A 42 11.40 10.12 7.73
C GLY A 42 11.11 9.98 6.24
N LEU A 43 10.86 8.76 5.75
CA LEU A 43 10.46 8.53 4.36
C LEU A 43 9.20 9.30 3.97
N VAL A 44 8.22 9.40 4.88
CA VAL A 44 6.98 10.16 4.64
C VAL A 44 7.23 11.67 4.65
N VAL A 45 7.96 12.16 5.66
CA VAL A 45 8.27 13.59 5.84
C VAL A 45 9.05 14.14 4.64
N PHE A 46 10.09 13.42 4.22
CA PHE A 46 10.95 13.81 3.11
C PHE A 46 10.45 13.34 1.74
N GLN A 47 9.30 12.67 1.70
CA GLN A 47 8.72 12.06 0.49
C GLN A 47 9.73 11.22 -0.31
N SER A 48 10.60 10.50 0.40
CA SER A 48 11.68 9.69 -0.16
C SER A 48 11.30 8.22 -0.22
N ARG A 49 11.89 7.49 -1.16
CA ARG A 49 11.68 6.05 -1.30
C ARG A 49 12.59 5.28 -0.34
N PRO A 50 12.15 4.14 0.22
CA PRO A 50 13.06 3.23 0.90
C PRO A 50 14.12 2.70 -0.09
N PRO A 51 15.27 2.20 0.41
CA PRO A 51 16.21 1.43 -0.39
C PRO A 51 15.51 0.29 -1.14
N LEU A 52 15.81 0.16 -2.42
CA LEU A 52 15.25 -0.88 -3.28
C LEU A 52 16.35 -1.71 -3.93
N ARG A 53 16.17 -3.04 -3.92
CA ARG A 53 17.01 -4.00 -4.62
C ARG A 53 16.13 -4.83 -5.56
N ALA A 54 16.43 -4.80 -6.85
CA ALA A 54 15.62 -5.43 -7.89
C ALA A 54 14.12 -5.08 -7.81
N GLY A 55 13.81 -3.81 -7.50
CA GLY A 55 12.43 -3.30 -7.42
C GLY A 55 11.67 -3.70 -6.15
N ARG A 56 12.30 -4.40 -5.20
CA ARG A 56 11.72 -4.75 -3.89
C ARG A 56 12.43 -4.01 -2.78
N VAL A 57 11.77 -3.90 -1.63
CA VAL A 57 12.35 -3.31 -0.42
C VAL A 57 13.64 -4.03 -0.05
N ASP A 58 14.73 -3.29 0.05
CA ASP A 58 16.03 -3.82 0.45
C ASP A 58 16.12 -3.82 1.98
N PHE A 59 15.61 -4.89 2.60
CA PHE A 59 15.65 -5.02 4.05
C PHE A 59 17.06 -5.12 4.62
N GLN A 60 18.05 -5.55 3.82
CA GLN A 60 19.42 -5.59 4.30
C GLN A 60 19.95 -4.18 4.49
N GLU A 61 19.80 -3.32 3.47
CA GLU A 61 20.21 -1.93 3.56
C GLU A 61 19.46 -1.17 4.65
N ILE A 62 18.15 -1.43 4.80
CA ILE A 62 17.35 -0.84 5.88
C ILE A 62 17.87 -1.25 7.25
N ALA A 63 18.24 -2.53 7.43
CA ALA A 63 18.79 -3.00 8.70
C ALA A 63 20.08 -2.28 9.05
N THR A 64 20.99 -2.12 8.09
CA THR A 64 22.24 -1.39 8.26
C THR A 64 22.00 0.09 8.56
N LEU A 65 21.11 0.76 7.82
CA LEU A 65 20.76 2.17 8.07
C LEU A 65 20.09 2.39 9.43
N CYS A 66 19.35 1.39 9.93
CA CYS A 66 18.69 1.45 11.23
C CYS A 66 19.52 0.82 12.36
N GLY A 67 20.72 0.30 12.09
CA GLY A 67 21.59 -0.38 13.05
C GLY A 67 20.94 -1.58 13.74
N MET A 68 20.23 -2.43 12.98
CA MET A 68 19.44 -3.56 13.48
C MET A 68 19.66 -4.85 12.68
N ASP A 69 20.85 -5.03 12.13
CA ASP A 69 21.21 -6.18 11.29
C ASP A 69 20.90 -7.53 11.96
N GLU A 70 21.12 -7.64 13.27
CA GLU A 70 20.86 -8.86 14.05
C GLU A 70 19.37 -9.13 14.32
N GLU A 71 18.52 -8.09 14.34
CA GLU A 71 17.07 -8.18 14.62
C GLU A 71 16.24 -8.34 13.34
N MET A 72 16.85 -8.23 12.15
CA MET A 72 16.16 -8.25 10.86
C MET A 72 15.74 -9.67 10.42
N SER A 73 14.82 -10.26 11.18
CA SER A 73 14.30 -11.62 11.00
C SER A 73 13.31 -11.73 9.81
N PRO A 74 13.09 -12.94 9.26
CA PRO A 74 12.06 -13.16 8.23
C PRO A 74 10.66 -12.74 8.66
N GLU A 75 10.32 -12.95 9.94
CA GLU A 75 9.03 -12.53 10.50
C GLU A 75 8.89 -11.02 10.50
N LEU A 76 9.92 -10.29 10.96
CA LEU A 76 9.93 -8.84 10.96
C LEU A 76 9.79 -8.29 9.54
N LYS A 77 10.54 -8.83 8.58
CA LYS A 77 10.44 -8.44 7.15
C LYS A 77 9.02 -8.59 6.63
N ARG A 78 8.37 -9.73 6.91
CA ARG A 78 6.99 -10.00 6.51
C ARG A 78 5.99 -9.03 7.15
N VAL A 79 6.18 -8.71 8.43
CA VAL A 79 5.29 -7.82 9.17
C VAL A 79 5.49 -6.35 8.77
N ALA A 80 6.72 -5.95 8.43
CA ALA A 80 7.06 -4.59 8.01
C ALA A 80 6.73 -4.28 6.54
N GLN A 81 6.75 -5.28 5.66
CA GLN A 81 6.49 -5.13 4.22
C GLN A 81 5.24 -4.28 3.90
N PRO A 82 4.05 -4.52 4.51
CA PRO A 82 2.86 -3.73 4.23
C PRO A 82 3.02 -2.23 4.51
N GLY A 83 3.84 -1.87 5.50
CA GLY A 83 4.15 -0.48 5.83
C GLY A 83 4.96 0.19 4.73
N PHE A 84 6.01 -0.48 4.23
CA PHE A 84 6.81 0.02 3.11
C PHE A 84 6.01 0.09 1.80
N ASP A 85 5.16 -0.90 1.52
CA ASP A 85 4.27 -0.89 0.36
C ASP A 85 3.29 0.28 0.42
N ALA A 86 2.75 0.58 1.61
CA ALA A 86 1.88 1.73 1.80
C ALA A 86 2.61 3.05 1.53
N ILE A 87 3.86 3.19 1.98
CA ILE A 87 4.71 4.37 1.71
C ILE A 87 4.96 4.50 0.20
N LEU A 88 5.43 3.44 -0.47
CA LEU A 88 5.69 3.45 -1.91
C LEU A 88 4.45 3.86 -2.73
N ARG A 89 3.27 3.35 -2.35
CA ARG A 89 2.00 3.70 -2.98
C ARG A 89 1.61 5.15 -2.71
N TRP A 90 1.76 5.64 -1.48
CA TRP A 90 1.47 7.02 -1.11
C TRP A 90 2.34 8.00 -1.92
N LEU A 91 3.63 7.71 -2.07
CA LEU A 91 4.56 8.48 -2.91
C LEU A 91 4.19 8.48 -4.40
N GLY A 92 3.55 7.42 -4.90
CA GLY A 92 3.01 7.38 -6.27
C GLY A 92 1.71 8.18 -6.43
N ALA A 93 0.84 8.13 -5.42
CA ALA A 93 -0.43 8.86 -5.40
C ALA A 93 -0.22 10.38 -5.33
N THR A 94 0.77 10.85 -4.55
CA THR A 94 1.10 12.29 -4.47
C THR A 94 1.59 12.85 -5.80
N LYS A 95 2.42 12.10 -6.55
CA LYS A 95 2.91 12.50 -7.89
C LYS A 95 1.79 12.61 -8.94
N THR A 96 0.77 11.76 -8.82
CA THR A 96 -0.39 11.78 -9.72
C THR A 96 -1.36 12.94 -9.41
N ASN A 97 -1.45 13.36 -8.15
CA ASN A 97 -2.45 14.34 -7.70
C ASN A 97 -2.17 15.78 -8.21
N THR A 98 -0.95 16.08 -8.63
CA THR A 98 -0.61 17.37 -9.29
C THR A 98 -1.04 17.42 -10.77
N SER A 99 -1.39 16.30 -11.40
CA SER A 99 -1.59 16.23 -12.86
C SER A 99 -2.91 15.63 -13.35
N ARG A 100 -3.81 15.14 -12.48
CA ARG A 100 -5.06 14.50 -12.96
C ARG A 100 -6.31 15.33 -12.70
N THR A 101 -6.66 16.15 -13.70
CA THR A 101 -8.04 16.20 -14.19
C THR A 101 -8.45 14.76 -14.55
N MET A 102 -9.33 14.14 -13.76
CA MET A 102 -9.89 12.83 -14.10
C MET A 102 -11.08 13.00 -15.05
N PRO A 103 -11.27 12.06 -15.99
CA PRO A 103 -12.35 11.11 -15.74
C PRO A 103 -11.91 9.69 -16.04
N ALA A 104 -12.19 8.75 -15.13
CA ALA A 104 -12.25 7.33 -15.45
C ALA A 104 -12.95 6.56 -14.32
N VAL A 105 -14.28 6.46 -14.42
CA VAL A 105 -15.00 5.31 -13.86
C VAL A 105 -14.88 4.20 -14.90
N SER A 106 -13.98 3.25 -14.66
CA SER A 106 -13.95 1.99 -15.39
C SER A 106 -14.60 0.93 -14.50
N LYS A 107 -15.92 0.78 -14.63
CA LYS A 107 -16.62 -0.41 -14.13
C LYS A 107 -16.35 -1.54 -15.12
N ALA A 108 -15.55 -2.53 -14.72
CA ALA A 108 -15.44 -3.78 -15.45
C ALA A 108 -16.74 -4.59 -15.31
N PRO A 109 -17.24 -5.27 -16.36
CA PRO A 109 -18.43 -6.12 -16.25
C PRO A 109 -18.06 -7.45 -15.59
N LEU A 110 -18.82 -7.84 -14.57
CA LEU A 110 -18.80 -9.19 -14.00
C LEU A 110 -19.33 -10.17 -15.05
N ARG A 111 -18.41 -10.98 -15.60
CA ARG A 111 -18.69 -12.10 -16.50
C ARG A 111 -19.08 -13.31 -15.65
N VAL A 112 -20.31 -13.80 -15.79
CA VAL A 112 -20.75 -15.10 -15.24
C VAL A 112 -21.00 -16.06 -16.40
N PRO A 113 -20.47 -17.29 -16.38
CA PRO A 113 -20.53 -18.22 -17.51
C PRO A 113 -21.87 -18.97 -17.62
N ALA A 114 -22.07 -19.51 -18.83
CA ALA A 114 -23.29 -20.05 -19.42
C ALA A 114 -23.96 -21.22 -18.69
N LYS A 115 -25.29 -21.34 -18.90
CA LYS A 115 -25.93 -22.63 -19.16
C LYS A 115 -27.04 -22.47 -20.21
N ALA A 116 -26.89 -23.24 -21.28
CA ALA A 116 -27.81 -23.31 -22.41
C ALA A 116 -29.11 -24.02 -22.01
N VAL A 117 -30.26 -23.47 -22.39
CA VAL A 117 -31.49 -24.22 -22.64
C VAL A 117 -32.11 -23.66 -23.92
N SER A 118 -32.07 -24.51 -24.94
CA SER A 118 -32.83 -24.42 -26.18
C SER A 118 -34.30 -24.70 -25.89
N THR A 119 -35.21 -23.87 -26.41
CA THR A 119 -36.48 -24.28 -27.07
C THR A 119 -37.32 -23.05 -27.43
N GLN A 120 -37.38 -22.76 -28.73
CA GLN A 120 -38.52 -22.11 -29.41
C GLN A 120 -38.85 -23.03 -30.59
N PRO A 121 -39.98 -22.88 -31.33
CA PRO A 121 -41.23 -22.16 -31.08
C PRO A 121 -42.47 -23.00 -31.48
N GLN A 122 -43.69 -22.74 -30.94
CA GLN A 122 -44.90 -22.97 -31.75
C GLN A 122 -46.11 -22.19 -31.23
N ARG A 123 -46.45 -21.09 -31.91
CA ARG A 123 -47.83 -20.60 -32.00
C ARG A 123 -48.17 -20.49 -33.48
N ARG A 124 -48.94 -21.46 -33.97
CA ARG A 124 -49.69 -21.35 -35.22
C ARG A 124 -51.16 -21.14 -34.84
N ALA A 125 -51.76 -20.14 -35.47
CA ALA A 125 -53.19 -19.89 -35.46
C ALA A 125 -53.92 -20.82 -36.45
N LEU A 126 -55.19 -21.13 -36.16
CA LEU A 126 -56.39 -21.05 -37.02
C LEU A 126 -57.44 -22.15 -36.72
N ALA A 127 -58.69 -21.68 -36.59
CA ALA A 127 -59.97 -22.26 -37.02
C ALA A 127 -60.34 -23.72 -36.63
N SER A 128 -61.45 -23.88 -35.89
CA SER A 128 -62.76 -24.28 -36.44
C SER A 128 -63.85 -24.22 -35.36
#